data_AF-A0A433EYS8-F1
#
_entry.id   AF-A0A433EYS8-F1
#
_cell.length_a   1.000
_cell.length_b   1.000
_cell.length_c   1.000
_cell.angle_alpha   90.00
_cell.angle_beta   90.00
_cell.angle_gamma   90.00
#
_symmetry.space_group_name_H-M   'P 1'
#
loop_
_entity.id
_entity.type
_entity.pdbx_description
1 polymer ?
#
loop_
_entity_poly.entity_id
_entity_poly.type
_entity_poly.pdbx_seq_one_letter_code
_entity_poly.pdbx_strand_id
1 'polypeptide(L)'
;MRQFTPHPGLIQAIVSLDSPRFRVTDIRDCYMTLYPGKQNKNDVRRWIHSFMRTFIKHGLLVDVTENEDKAAHYRQTNKLHSIVDSSASHNINNQDTLEKNLTEIQKRLHARQHDILISLGATEELESLKSEFPDMALRIDKKLNEFKDQNVRTLGKIKALELLLSATS
;
A
#
# COMPACT_ATOMS: atom_id res chain seq x y z
N MET A 1 -10.91 20.08 8.21
CA MET A 1 -9.47 20.10 7.84
C MET A 1 -9.01 18.66 7.65
N ARG A 2 -8.48 18.28 6.48
CA ARG A 2 -7.91 16.93 6.29
C ARG A 2 -6.70 16.79 7.21
N GLN A 3 -6.68 15.76 8.06
CA GLN A 3 -5.50 15.42 8.85
C GLN A 3 -4.38 15.06 7.88
N PHE A 4 -3.26 15.77 7.97
CA PHE A 4 -2.07 15.44 7.20
C PHE A 4 -1.34 14.30 7.90
N THR A 5 -1.32 13.13 7.27
CA THR A 5 -0.53 12.00 7.73
C THR A 5 0.77 11.96 6.92
N PRO A 6 1.92 12.33 7.52
CA PRO A 6 3.21 12.27 6.83
C PRO A 6 3.58 10.82 6.47
N HIS A 7 4.26 10.62 5.33
CA HIS A 7 4.65 9.30 4.88
C HIS A 7 5.66 8.67 5.86
N PRO A 8 5.37 7.50 6.46
CA PRO A 8 6.20 6.92 7.53
C PRO A 8 7.64 6.69 7.10
N GLY A 9 7.84 6.13 5.89
CA GLY A 9 9.19 5.88 5.37
C GLY A 9 10.01 7.15 5.10
N LEU A 10 9.36 8.31 4.87
CA LEU A 10 10.09 9.58 4.72
C LEU A 10 10.51 10.14 6.07
N ILE A 11 9.66 10.02 7.09
CA ILE A 11 10.04 10.40 8.46
C ILE A 11 11.23 9.56 8.92
N GLN A 12 11.17 8.25 8.71
CA GLN A 12 12.26 7.35 9.06
C GLN A 12 13.55 7.73 8.34
N ALA A 13 13.50 7.93 7.02
CA ALA A 13 14.67 8.33 6.25
C ALA A 13 15.24 9.69 6.68
N ILE A 14 14.40 10.64 7.10
CA ILE A 14 14.88 11.92 7.60
C ILE A 14 15.56 11.74 8.96
N VAL A 15 14.92 11.06 9.92
CA VAL A 15 15.46 10.89 11.28
C VAL A 15 16.70 9.99 11.32
N SER A 16 16.84 9.07 10.37
CA SER A 16 18.04 8.25 10.20
C SER A 16 19.24 9.00 9.59
N LEU A 17 19.12 10.30 9.28
CA LEU A 17 20.27 11.11 8.86
C LEU A 17 21.12 11.48 10.07
N ASP A 18 22.44 11.32 9.94
CA ASP A 18 23.41 11.69 10.97
C ASP A 18 23.47 13.21 11.23
N SER A 19 22.96 14.01 10.28
CA SER A 19 22.95 15.47 10.36
C SER A 19 21.52 16.02 10.47
N PRO A 20 21.26 16.96 11.40
CA PRO A 20 19.97 17.64 11.51
C PRO A 20 19.71 18.59 10.32
N ARG A 21 20.74 18.92 9.53
CA ARG A 21 20.66 19.72 8.30
C ARG A 21 20.97 18.85 7.09
N PHE A 22 20.15 18.94 6.05
CA PHE A 22 20.28 18.08 4.88
C PHE A 22 19.68 18.68 3.60
N ARG A 23 19.95 18.02 2.49
CA ARG A 23 19.34 18.20 1.17
C ARG A 23 18.35 17.08 0.88
N VAL A 24 17.51 17.31 -0.12
CA VAL A 24 16.61 16.27 -0.69
C VAL A 24 17.41 15.07 -1.22
N THR A 25 18.64 15.27 -1.68
CA THR A 25 19.52 14.18 -2.13
C THR A 25 19.92 13.25 -0.98
N ASP A 26 20.15 13.80 0.20
CA ASP A 26 20.58 13.03 1.37
C ASP A 26 19.41 12.17 1.88
N ILE A 27 18.20 12.75 1.90
CA ILE A 27 16.96 12.02 2.19
C ILE A 27 16.72 10.91 1.14
N ARG A 28 16.94 11.19 -0.15
CA ARG A 28 16.82 10.20 -1.23
C ARG A 28 17.77 9.03 -1.00
N ASP A 29 19.04 9.32 -0.77
CA ASP A 29 20.07 8.29 -0.64
C ASP A 29 19.84 7.44 0.63
N CYS A 30 19.43 8.07 1.73
CA CYS A 30 19.00 7.37 2.94
C CYS A 30 17.74 6.51 2.67
N TYR A 31 16.71 7.07 2.03
CA TYR A 31 15.47 6.37 1.71
C TYR A 31 15.72 5.16 0.80
N MET A 32 16.57 5.28 -0.22
CA MET A 32 16.92 4.17 -1.11
C MET A 32 17.78 3.11 -0.43
N THR A 33 18.55 3.48 0.59
CA THR A 33 19.28 2.52 1.44
C THR A 33 18.32 1.74 2.35
N LEU A 34 17.33 2.43 2.93
CA LEU A 34 16.33 1.82 3.82
C LEU A 34 15.30 0.97 3.07
N TYR A 35 14.96 1.35 1.84
CA TYR A 35 13.96 0.68 1.00
C TYR A 35 14.55 0.32 -0.37
N PRO A 36 15.45 -0.69 -0.43
CA PRO A 36 16.08 -1.09 -1.68
C PRO A 36 15.02 -1.64 -2.66
N GLY A 37 14.96 -1.06 -3.85
CA GLY A 37 14.03 -1.46 -4.91
C GLY A 37 14.46 -0.94 -6.28
N LYS A 38 13.72 -1.31 -7.34
CA LYS A 38 14.00 -0.88 -8.73
C LYS A 38 13.62 0.58 -9.03
N GLN A 39 13.51 1.42 -7.99
CA GLN A 39 13.05 2.79 -8.15
C GLN A 39 14.14 3.68 -8.76
N ASN A 40 13.75 4.56 -9.69
CA ASN A 40 14.66 5.51 -10.30
C ASN A 40 15.00 6.63 -9.30
N LYS A 41 16.30 6.91 -9.11
CA LYS A 41 16.80 7.99 -8.24
C LYS A 41 16.13 9.34 -8.50
N ASN A 42 15.84 9.67 -9.75
CA ASN A 42 15.22 10.94 -10.13
C ASN A 42 13.74 11.00 -9.76
N ASP A 43 13.02 9.89 -9.88
CA ASP A 43 11.60 9.81 -9.52
C ASP A 43 11.43 9.90 -8.00
N VAL A 44 12.28 9.19 -7.25
CA VAL A 44 12.33 9.30 -5.78
C VAL A 44 12.65 10.73 -5.36
N ARG A 45 13.61 11.39 -6.01
CA ARG A 45 13.94 12.80 -5.73
C ARG A 45 12.76 13.73 -5.96
N ARG A 46 12.07 13.60 -7.11
CA ARG A 46 10.89 14.42 -7.46
C ARG A 46 9.75 14.18 -6.47
N TRP A 47 9.53 12.93 -6.11
CA TRP A 47 8.53 12.52 -5.14
C TRP A 47 8.82 13.12 -3.76
N ILE A 48 10.04 12.98 -3.22
CA ILE A 48 10.45 13.60 -1.94
C ILE A 48 10.24 15.12 -1.97
N HIS A 49 10.64 15.78 -3.05
CA HIS A 49 10.48 17.23 -3.21
C HIS A 49 9.01 17.67 -3.09
N SER A 50 8.06 16.84 -3.51
CA SER A 50 6.63 17.14 -3.38
C SER A 50 6.15 17.19 -1.92
N PHE A 51 6.81 16.45 -1.02
CA PHE A 51 6.49 16.43 0.42
C PHE A 51 7.17 17.54 1.22
N MET A 52 8.29 18.09 0.75
CA MET A 52 9.05 19.11 1.50
C MET A 52 8.21 20.34 1.85
N ARG A 53 7.46 20.88 0.87
CA ARG A 53 6.55 22.01 1.11
C ARG A 53 5.49 21.68 2.16
N THR A 54 4.99 20.45 2.15
CA THR A 54 3.99 19.98 3.11
C THR A 54 4.59 19.82 4.51
N PHE A 55 5.80 19.28 4.61
CA PHE A 55 6.51 19.17 5.90
C PHE A 55 6.84 20.54 6.51
N ILE A 56 7.23 21.53 5.68
CA ILE A 56 7.41 22.91 6.14
C ILE A 56 6.09 23.51 6.62
N LYS A 57 5.01 23.37 5.83
CA LYS A 57 3.69 23.88 6.19
C LYS A 57 3.17 23.34 7.53
N HIS A 58 3.50 22.09 7.84
CA HIS A 58 3.13 21.45 9.11
C HIS A 58 4.18 21.62 10.23
N GLY A 59 5.25 22.40 9.98
CA GLY A 59 6.29 22.72 10.96
C GLY A 59 7.15 21.52 11.37
N LEU A 60 7.23 20.49 10.51
CA LEU A 60 8.10 19.32 10.71
C LEU A 60 9.53 19.60 10.27
N LEU A 61 9.68 20.42 9.23
CA LEU A 61 10.95 20.90 8.71
C LEU A 61 10.98 22.43 8.70
N VAL A 62 12.17 23.00 8.76
CA VAL A 62 12.43 24.42 8.54
C VAL A 62 13.31 24.56 7.30
N ASP A 63 12.93 25.48 6.42
CA ASP A 63 13.78 25.89 5.30
C ASP A 63 14.93 26.76 5.84
N VAL A 64 16.17 26.41 5.50
CA VAL A 64 17.37 27.10 5.97
C VAL A 64 18.17 27.73 4.82
N THR A 65 17.59 27.83 3.61
CA THR A 65 18.25 28.40 2.43
C THR A 65 18.76 29.82 2.58
N GLU A 66 18.17 30.61 3.49
CA GLU A 66 18.48 32.04 3.65
C GLU A 66 19.66 32.33 4.59
N ASN A 67 20.07 31.37 5.43
CA ASN A 67 21.14 31.56 6.41
C ASN A 67 22.48 31.06 5.86
N GLU A 68 23.20 31.86 5.05
CA GLU A 68 24.62 31.80 4.63
C GLU A 68 25.31 30.43 4.31
N ASP A 69 24.59 29.33 4.36
CA ASP A 69 25.10 27.96 4.33
C ASP A 69 24.53 27.30 3.07
N LYS A 70 25.19 27.54 1.93
CA LYS A 70 24.79 27.04 0.60
C LYS A 70 24.71 25.51 0.50
N ALA A 71 25.07 24.81 1.58
CA ALA A 71 25.23 23.37 1.61
C ALA A 71 24.02 22.57 2.08
N ALA A 72 23.02 23.17 2.74
CA ALA A 72 21.83 22.45 3.19
C ALA A 72 20.55 23.30 3.00
N HIS A 73 19.43 22.66 2.67
CA HIS A 73 18.18 23.35 2.39
C HIS A 73 17.14 23.17 3.50
N TYR A 74 17.24 22.08 4.28
CA TYR A 74 16.24 21.74 5.27
C TYR A 74 16.88 21.38 6.60
N ARG A 75 16.19 21.72 7.70
CA ARG A 75 16.55 21.32 9.06
C ARG A 75 15.38 20.64 9.76
N GLN A 76 15.67 19.57 10.50
CA GLN A 76 14.69 18.88 11.34
C GLN A 76 14.20 19.79 12.47
N THR A 77 12.99 19.53 12.95
CA THR A 77 12.45 20.17 14.16
C THR A 77 12.21 19.13 15.25
N ASN A 78 12.15 19.57 16.51
CA ASN A 78 11.82 18.72 17.65
C ASN A 78 10.43 18.04 17.49
N LYS A 79 9.52 18.62 16.68
CA LYS A 79 8.23 18.00 16.35
C LYS A 79 8.40 16.70 15.56
N LEU A 80 9.37 16.63 14.66
CA LEU A 80 9.67 15.41 13.90
C LEU A 80 10.17 14.29 14.84
N HIS A 81 11.06 14.62 15.78
CA HIS A 81 11.54 13.67 16.78
C HIS A 81 10.40 13.18 17.68
N SER A 82 9.50 14.07 18.13
CA SER A 82 8.35 13.65 18.96
C SER A 82 7.38 12.69 18.26
N ILE A 83 7.27 12.76 16.92
CA ILE A 83 6.49 11.80 16.12
C ILE A 83 7.20 10.45 16.13
N VAL A 84 8.53 10.43 15.98
CA VAL A 84 9.33 9.21 16.05
C VAL A 84 9.38 8.63 17.44
N ASP A 85 9.49 9.42 18.51
CA ASP A 85 9.52 8.91 19.90
C ASP A 85 8.16 8.33 20.30
N SER A 86 7.06 8.95 19.87
CA SER A 86 5.72 8.38 20.02
C SER A 86 5.52 7.11 19.17
N SER A 87 6.34 6.93 18.12
CA SER A 87 6.37 5.73 17.27
C SER A 87 7.60 4.84 17.49
N ALA A 88 8.44 5.12 18.49
CA ALA A 88 9.61 4.31 18.86
C ALA A 88 9.16 3.11 19.72
N SER A 89 8.00 3.22 20.37
CA SER A 89 7.20 2.07 20.82
C SER A 89 6.63 1.25 19.64
N HIS A 90 6.81 1.71 18.41
CA HIS A 90 6.33 1.10 17.16
C HIS A 90 7.46 0.78 16.15
N ASN A 91 8.74 0.89 16.50
CA ASN A 91 9.83 0.47 15.60
C ASN A 91 10.01 -1.07 15.49
N ILE A 92 9.09 -1.85 16.05
CA ILE A 92 8.87 -3.27 15.74
C ILE A 92 8.00 -3.44 14.45
N ASN A 93 7.36 -2.39 13.95
CA ASN A 93 6.22 -2.57 13.04
C ASN A 93 6.50 -2.70 11.54
N ASN A 94 7.70 -2.55 10.98
CA ASN A 94 7.82 -2.71 9.51
C ASN A 94 7.67 -4.16 9.06
N GLN A 95 8.21 -5.10 9.86
CA GLN A 95 8.01 -6.52 9.64
C GLN A 95 6.59 -6.93 10.04
N ASP A 96 6.08 -6.47 11.20
CA ASP A 96 4.67 -6.72 11.56
C ASP A 96 3.68 -6.12 10.56
N THR A 97 3.96 -4.97 9.95
CA THR A 97 3.05 -4.33 8.99
C THR A 97 3.08 -5.07 7.67
N LEU A 98 4.25 -5.54 7.22
CA LEU A 98 4.35 -6.41 6.06
C LEU A 98 3.65 -7.74 6.31
N GLU A 99 3.86 -8.37 7.47
CA GLU A 99 3.20 -9.61 7.88
C GLU A 99 1.68 -9.42 8.03
N LYS A 100 1.22 -8.32 8.62
CA LYS A 100 -0.22 -7.95 8.69
C LYS A 100 -0.80 -7.75 7.30
N ASN A 101 -0.09 -7.07 6.40
CA ASN A 101 -0.54 -6.88 5.02
C ASN A 101 -0.61 -8.20 4.26
N LEU A 102 0.39 -9.07 4.40
CA LEU A 102 0.40 -10.41 3.79
C LEU A 102 -0.74 -11.27 4.33
N THR A 103 -0.96 -11.26 5.65
CA THR A 103 -2.07 -11.96 6.31
C THR A 103 -3.42 -11.48 5.79
N GLU A 104 -3.60 -10.17 5.62
CA GLU A 104 -4.84 -9.60 5.06
C GLU A 104 -5.02 -9.98 3.58
N ILE A 105 -3.95 -10.01 2.78
CA ILE A 105 -4.00 -10.47 1.39
C ILE A 105 -4.38 -11.96 1.33
N GLN A 106 -3.81 -12.80 2.18
CA GLN A 106 -4.17 -14.23 2.30
C GLN A 106 -5.63 -14.41 2.72
N LYS A 107 -6.11 -13.63 3.70
CA LYS A 107 -7.51 -13.64 4.12
C LYS A 107 -8.45 -13.30 2.96
N ARG A 108 -8.10 -12.28 2.16
CA ARG A 108 -8.86 -11.94 0.96
C ARG A 108 -8.84 -13.05 -0.08
N LEU A 109 -7.69 -13.69 -0.29
CA LEU A 109 -7.56 -14.81 -1.21
C LEU A 109 -8.50 -15.96 -0.81
N HIS A 110 -8.46 -16.37 0.46
CA HIS A 110 -9.33 -17.42 1.00
C HIS A 110 -10.82 -17.05 0.88
N ALA A 111 -11.18 -15.80 1.18
CA ALA A 111 -12.57 -15.35 1.02
C ALA A 111 -13.04 -15.47 -0.44
N ARG A 112 -12.21 -15.10 -1.41
CA ARG A 112 -12.58 -15.23 -2.84
C ARG A 112 -12.63 -16.67 -3.33
N GLN A 113 -11.74 -17.52 -2.83
CA GLN A 113 -11.82 -18.96 -3.10
C GLN A 113 -13.11 -19.56 -2.54
N HIS A 114 -13.53 -19.12 -1.35
CA HIS A 114 -14.82 -19.51 -0.77
C HIS A 114 -16.01 -19.00 -1.60
N ASP A 115 -15.98 -17.75 -2.07
CA ASP A 115 -17.01 -17.21 -2.98
C ASP A 115 -17.19 -18.10 -4.24
N ILE A 116 -16.10 -18.62 -4.81
CA ILE A 116 -16.14 -19.54 -5.96
C ILE A 116 -16.82 -20.86 -5.60
N LEU A 117 -16.52 -21.44 -4.43
CA LEU A 117 -17.14 -22.69 -3.99
C LEU A 117 -18.65 -22.53 -3.80
N ILE A 118 -19.08 -21.41 -3.20
CA ILE A 118 -20.52 -21.09 -3.07
C ILE A 118 -21.14 -20.96 -4.46
N SER A 119 -20.50 -20.23 -5.38
CA SER A 119 -21.03 -20.09 -6.73
C SER A 119 -21.12 -21.42 -7.47
N LEU A 120 -20.18 -22.35 -7.25
CA LEU A 120 -20.20 -23.66 -7.89
C LEU A 120 -21.44 -24.44 -7.46
N GLY A 121 -21.70 -24.53 -6.15
CA GLY A 121 -22.91 -25.18 -5.63
C GLY A 121 -24.19 -24.51 -6.13
N ALA A 122 -24.22 -23.17 -6.21
CA ALA A 122 -25.36 -22.46 -6.78
C ALA A 122 -25.57 -22.77 -8.27
N THR A 123 -24.51 -22.90 -9.06
CA THR A 123 -24.63 -23.28 -10.47
C THR A 123 -25.04 -24.73 -10.66
N GLU A 124 -24.58 -25.65 -9.81
CA GLU A 124 -24.98 -27.07 -9.83
C GLU A 124 -26.47 -27.21 -9.54
N GLU A 125 -26.98 -26.52 -8.50
CA GLU A 125 -28.41 -26.50 -8.18
C GLU A 125 -29.25 -25.94 -9.34
N LEU A 126 -28.79 -24.85 -9.97
CA LEU A 126 -29.48 -24.29 -11.13
C LEU A 126 -29.50 -25.24 -12.33
N GLU A 127 -28.42 -25.97 -12.61
CA GLU A 127 -28.40 -26.98 -13.68
C GLU A 127 -29.33 -28.16 -13.35
N SER A 128 -29.44 -28.59 -12.09
CA SER A 128 -30.43 -29.60 -11.67
C SER A 128 -31.86 -29.10 -11.91
N LEU A 129 -32.17 -27.90 -11.43
CA LEU A 129 -33.49 -27.27 -11.60
C LEU A 129 -33.85 -27.07 -13.08
N LYS A 130 -32.85 -26.82 -13.95
CA LYS A 130 -33.07 -26.70 -15.39
C LYS A 130 -33.52 -28.03 -16.01
N SER A 131 -32.96 -29.14 -15.53
CA SER A 131 -33.36 -30.49 -15.95
C SER A 131 -34.76 -30.85 -15.45
N GLU A 132 -35.08 -30.50 -14.21
CA GLU A 132 -36.37 -30.79 -13.57
C GLU A 132 -37.52 -29.93 -14.08
N PHE A 133 -37.25 -28.66 -14.40
CA PHE A 133 -38.25 -27.69 -14.83
C PHE A 133 -37.86 -27.01 -16.16
N PRO A 134 -37.98 -27.73 -17.30
CA PRO A 134 -37.60 -27.21 -18.62
C PRO A 134 -38.30 -25.90 -19.00
N ASP A 135 -39.53 -25.68 -18.51
CA ASP A 135 -40.30 -24.46 -18.74
C ASP A 135 -39.62 -23.20 -18.17
N MET A 136 -38.74 -23.37 -17.18
CA MET A 136 -37.95 -22.28 -16.57
C MET A 136 -36.55 -22.14 -17.18
N ALA A 137 -36.17 -22.98 -18.15
CA ALA A 137 -34.79 -23.07 -18.66
C ALA A 137 -34.24 -21.72 -19.13
N LEU A 138 -35.02 -20.91 -19.85
CA LEU A 138 -34.59 -19.59 -20.32
C LEU A 138 -34.22 -18.65 -19.17
N ARG A 139 -34.97 -18.69 -18.07
CA ARG A 139 -34.70 -17.87 -16.89
C ARG A 139 -33.46 -18.36 -16.14
N ILE A 140 -33.30 -19.68 -16.05
CA ILE A 140 -32.15 -20.31 -15.40
C ILE A 140 -30.88 -20.04 -16.19
N ASP A 141 -30.90 -20.17 -17.52
CA ASP A 141 -29.75 -19.88 -18.40
C ASP A 141 -29.25 -18.45 -18.25
N LYS A 142 -30.17 -17.49 -18.11
CA LYS A 142 -29.80 -16.10 -17.82
C LYS A 142 -29.02 -16.00 -16.50
N LYS A 143 -29.47 -16.69 -15.45
CA LYS A 143 -28.78 -16.71 -14.15
C LYS A 143 -27.44 -17.43 -14.20
N LEU A 144 -27.36 -18.57 -14.88
CA LEU A 144 -26.10 -19.30 -15.09
C LEU A 144 -25.06 -18.44 -15.81
N ASN A 145 -25.47 -17.65 -16.82
CA ASN A 145 -24.56 -16.71 -17.48
C ASN A 145 -24.10 -15.58 -16.55
N GLU A 146 -24.99 -15.02 -15.72
CA GLU A 146 -24.60 -14.03 -14.70
C GLU A 146 -23.55 -14.61 -13.74
N PHE A 147 -23.73 -15.85 -13.27
CA PHE A 147 -22.76 -16.54 -12.41
C PHE A 147 -21.43 -16.79 -13.13
N LYS A 148 -21.45 -17.22 -14.40
CA LYS A 148 -20.23 -17.39 -15.22
C LYS A 148 -19.41 -16.11 -15.29
N ASP A 149 -20.04 -14.99 -15.61
CA ASP A 149 -19.37 -13.69 -15.69
C ASP A 149 -18.78 -13.26 -14.34
N GLN A 150 -19.52 -13.47 -13.25
CA GLN A 150 -19.03 -13.19 -11.91
C GLN A 150 -17.84 -14.09 -11.53
N ASN A 151 -17.89 -15.37 -11.87
CA ASN A 151 -16.84 -16.33 -11.59
C ASN A 151 -15.55 -15.98 -12.31
N VAL A 152 -15.62 -15.59 -13.60
CA VAL A 152 -14.44 -15.13 -14.34
C VAL A 152 -13.80 -13.91 -13.65
N ARG A 153 -14.61 -12.94 -13.21
CA ARG A 153 -14.10 -11.76 -12.50
C ARG A 153 -13.48 -12.13 -11.15
N THR A 154 -14.08 -13.04 -10.40
CA THR A 154 -13.58 -13.49 -9.10
C THR A 154 -12.28 -14.28 -9.26
N LEU A 155 -12.18 -15.17 -10.25
CA LEU A 155 -10.94 -15.87 -10.59
C LEU A 155 -9.82 -14.90 -11.00
N GLY A 156 -10.14 -13.84 -11.75
CA GLY A 156 -9.18 -12.77 -12.05
C GLY A 156 -8.63 -12.08 -10.80
N LYS A 157 -9.49 -11.83 -9.81
CA LYS A 157 -9.08 -11.27 -8.50
C LYS A 157 -8.20 -12.26 -7.73
N ILE A 158 -8.55 -13.55 -7.70
CA ILE A 158 -7.74 -14.62 -7.09
C ILE A 158 -6.34 -14.61 -7.69
N LYS A 159 -6.24 -14.65 -9.01
CA LYS A 159 -4.95 -14.65 -9.72
C LYS A 159 -4.09 -13.43 -9.39
N ALA A 160 -4.70 -12.25 -9.27
CA ALA A 160 -3.98 -11.04 -8.89
C ALA A 160 -3.41 -11.12 -7.46
N LEU A 161 -4.17 -11.69 -6.52
CA LEU A 161 -3.71 -11.90 -5.14
C LEU A 161 -2.61 -12.97 -5.07
N GLU A 162 -2.77 -14.09 -5.78
CA GLU A 162 -1.76 -15.15 -5.87
C GLU A 162 -0.44 -14.63 -6.44
N LEU A 163 -0.49 -13.85 -7.53
CA LEU A 163 0.69 -13.24 -8.14
C LEU A 163 1.44 -12.33 -7.15
N LEU A 164 0.71 -11.55 -6.37
CA LEU A 164 1.31 -10.65 -5.37
C LEU A 164 1.94 -11.44 -4.22
N LEU A 165 1.27 -12.48 -3.74
CA LEU A 165 1.80 -13.35 -2.69
C LEU A 165 3.04 -14.12 -3.19
N SER A 166 3.03 -14.63 -4.42
CA SER A 166 4.19 -15.33 -5.00
C SER A 166 5.38 -14.43 -5.28
N ALA A 167 5.16 -13.14 -5.49
CA ALA A 167 6.24 -12.16 -5.70
C ALA A 167 6.89 -11.71 -4.38
N THR A 168 6.32 -12.09 -3.23
CA THR A 168 6.83 -11.75 -1.90
C THR A 168 7.54 -12.92 -1.21
N SER A 169 7.43 -14.14 -1.77
CA SER A 169 8.14 -15.35 -1.36
C SER A 169 9.50 -15.48 -2.04
#